data_AF-A0A3Q0JQG5-F1
#
_entry.id   AF-A0A3Q0JQG5-F1
#
_cell.length_a   1.000
_cell.length_b   1.000
_cell.length_c   1.000
_cell.angle_alpha   90.00
_cell.angle_beta   90.00
_cell.angle_gamma   90.00
#
_symmetry.space_group_name_H-M   'P 1'
#
loop_
_entity.id
_entity.type
_entity.pdbx_description
1 polymer ?
#
loop_
_entity_poly.entity_id
_entity_poly.type
_entity_poly.pdbx_seq_one_letter_code
_entity_poly.pdbx_strand_id
1 'polypeptide(L)' 'IVIDWQNIVSGFTPAFRKMRPDQVDLLHERFDYKSVMMYDEYAFSKDGTSPTIQTTNGEVIGPLWMKNSLSASDVRR' A
#
# COMPACT_ATOMS: atom_id res chain seq x y z
N ILE A 1 4.82 -2.39 -6.84
CA ILE A 1 4.94 -1.04 -6.26
C ILE A 1 6.41 -0.72 -6.01
N VAL A 2 6.75 0.56 -5.99
CA VAL A 2 8.04 1.10 -5.57
C VAL A 2 7.82 1.94 -4.31
N ILE A 3 8.75 1.85 -3.36
CA ILE A 3 8.73 2.65 -2.12
C ILE A 3 9.81 3.71 -2.21
N ASP A 4 9.44 4.98 -2.08
CA ASP A 4 10.38 6.09 -1.99
C ASP A 4 10.73 6.36 -0.53
N TRP A 5 11.83 5.74 -0.09
CA TRP A 5 12.32 5.85 1.29
C TRP A 5 12.71 7.27 1.71
N GLN A 6 13.06 8.13 0.75
CA GLN A 6 13.45 9.52 1.05
C GLN A 6 12.25 10.39 1.40
N ASN A 7 11.04 9.97 1.02
CA ASN A 7 9.81 10.71 1.27
C ASN A 7 9.09 10.28 2.54
N ILE A 8 9.55 9.23 3.22
CA ILE A 8 8.93 8.73 4.46
C ILE A 8 9.36 9.59 5.65
N VAL A 9 8.40 9.97 6.50
CA VAL A 9 8.66 10.67 7.77
C VAL A 9 9.56 9.84 8.69
N SER A 10 10.50 10.50 9.37
CA SER A 10 11.48 9.83 10.24
C SER A 10 10.79 8.95 11.30
N GLY A 11 11.31 7.74 11.49
CA GLY A 11 10.76 6.74 12.41
C GLY A 11 9.68 5.81 11.84
N PHE A 12 9.13 6.10 10.66
CA PHE A 12 8.03 5.31 10.08
C PHE A 12 8.45 4.31 8.99
N THR A 13 9.74 4.19 8.68
CA THR A 13 10.26 3.17 7.75
C THR A 13 9.86 1.72 8.10
N PRO A 14 9.65 1.32 9.39
CA PRO A 14 9.18 -0.03 9.70
C PRO A 14 7.80 -0.37 9.10
N ALA A 15 6.93 0.61 8.86
CA ALA A 15 5.59 0.40 8.28
C ALA A 15 5.62 -0.11 6.83
N PHE A 16 6.77 0.04 6.15
CA PHE A 16 6.96 -0.36 4.75
C PHE A 16 7.79 -1.65 4.61
N ARG A 17 8.21 -2.26 5.73
CA ARG A 17 8.97 -3.51 5.68
C ARG A 17 8.06 -4.65 5.21
N LYS A 18 8.53 -5.37 4.20
CA LYS A 18 7.84 -6.57 3.70
C LYS A 18 7.81 -7.65 4.77
N MET A 19 6.66 -8.30 4.92
CA MET A 19 6.56 -9.56 5.65
C MET A 19 7.41 -10.62 4.96
N ARG A 20 8.02 -11.50 5.74
CA ARG A 20 8.77 -12.63 5.17
C ARG A 20 7.80 -13.69 4.62
N PRO A 21 8.24 -14.53 3.66
CA PRO A 21 7.37 -15.55 3.08
C PRO A 21 6.79 -16.56 4.08
N ASP A 22 7.46 -16.80 5.22
CA ASP A 22 6.98 -17.67 6.30
C ASP A 22 5.90 -17.01 7.19
N GLN A 23 5.68 -15.71 7.03
CA GLN A 23 4.77 -14.91 7.86
C GLN A 23 3.46 -14.56 7.13
N VAL A 24 3.35 -14.87 5.84
CA VAL A 24 2.21 -14.50 5.02
C VAL A 24 1.83 -15.62 4.07
N ASP A 25 0.54 -15.93 4.01
CA ASP A 25 -0.06 -16.73 2.95
C ASP A 25 -0.84 -15.80 2.02
N LEU A 26 -0.66 -15.97 0.71
CA LEU A 26 -1.36 -15.19 -0.30
C LEU A 26 -2.72 -15.80 -0.67
N LEU A 27 -3.01 -17.04 -0.25
CA LEU A 27 -4.25 -17.75 -0.56
C LEU A 27 -4.59 -17.75 -2.05
N HIS A 28 -3.56 -17.87 -2.89
CA HIS A 28 -3.62 -17.80 -4.36
C HIS A 28 -4.16 -16.48 -4.95
N GLU A 29 -4.27 -15.41 -4.15
CA GLU A 29 -4.66 -14.09 -4.61
C GLU A 29 -3.48 -13.27 -5.16
N ARG A 30 -3.80 -12.34 -6.06
CA ARG A 30 -2.82 -11.37 -6.60
C ARG A 30 -2.77 -10.11 -5.75
N PHE A 31 -1.73 -9.31 -5.93
CA PHE A 31 -1.63 -8.02 -5.26
C PHE A 31 -2.78 -7.09 -5.67
N ASP A 32 -3.54 -6.59 -4.70
CA ASP A 32 -4.72 -5.76 -4.92
C ASP A 32 -4.45 -4.29 -4.51
N TYR A 33 -4.33 -3.40 -5.50
CA TYR A 33 -4.16 -1.96 -5.27
C TYR A 33 -5.40 -1.31 -4.63
N LYS A 34 -6.58 -1.90 -4.78
CA LYS A 34 -7.86 -1.38 -4.29
C LYS A 34 -8.28 -1.99 -2.97
N SER A 35 -7.48 -2.89 -2.40
CA SER A 35 -7.72 -3.43 -1.06
C SER A 35 -7.90 -2.30 -0.03
N VAL A 36 -8.81 -2.51 0.93
CA VAL A 36 -9.00 -1.61 2.09
C VAL A 36 -7.76 -1.51 2.97
N MET A 37 -6.91 -2.56 2.93
CA MET A 37 -5.66 -2.63 3.70
C MET A 37 -4.48 -1.93 3.01
N MET A 38 -4.65 -1.50 1.76
CA MET A 38 -3.60 -0.85 0.99
C MET A 38 -3.49 0.63 1.38
N TYR A 39 -2.33 1.04 1.87
CA TYR A 39 -1.98 2.45 2.05
C TYR A 39 -2.01 3.22 0.74
N ASP A 40 -2.41 4.50 0.81
CA ASP A 40 -2.41 5.40 -0.35
C ASP A 40 -0.99 5.86 -0.74
N GLU A 41 -0.91 6.63 -1.83
CA GLU A 41 0.33 7.11 -2.41
C GLU A 41 1.14 8.00 -1.47
N TYR A 42 0.50 8.66 -0.50
CA TYR A 42 1.10 9.67 0.38
C TYR A 42 1.22 9.22 1.83
N ALA A 43 0.92 7.96 2.12
CA ALA A 43 0.99 7.41 3.46
C ALA A 43 2.36 7.65 4.08
N PHE A 44 2.37 8.21 5.30
CA PHE A 44 3.60 8.57 6.03
C PHE A 44 4.56 9.49 5.26
N SER A 45 4.04 10.29 4.32
CA SER A 45 4.83 11.32 3.65
C SER A 45 5.37 12.35 4.65
N LYS A 46 6.65 12.68 4.52
CA LYS A 46 7.36 13.66 5.37
C LYS A 46 6.82 15.09 5.27
N ASP A 47 6.15 15.41 4.16
CA ASP A 47 5.63 16.75 3.85
C ASP A 47 4.14 16.72 3.44
N GLY A 48 3.50 15.55 3.41
CA GLY A 48 2.10 15.37 3.02
C GLY A 48 1.82 15.52 1.52
N THR A 49 2.85 15.72 0.69
CA THR A 49 2.70 16.02 -0.75
C THR A 49 3.64 15.20 -1.65
N SER A 50 4.74 14.70 -1.12
CA SER A 50 5.67 13.81 -1.81
C SER A 50 5.18 12.36 -1.66
N PRO A 51 4.96 11.61 -2.77
CA PRO A 51 4.46 10.25 -2.68
C PRO A 51 5.52 9.30 -2.10
N THR A 52 5.10 8.40 -1.22
CA THR A 52 5.92 7.33 -0.64
C THR A 52 5.73 6.00 -1.36
N ILE A 53 4.57 5.79 -1.99
CA ILE A 53 4.24 4.58 -2.76
C ILE A 53 3.90 4.95 -4.19
N GLN A 54 4.50 4.25 -5.15
CA GLN A 54 4.17 4.37 -6.57
C GLN A 54 3.87 3.00 -7.19
N THR A 55 2.88 2.96 -8.08
CA THR A 55 2.59 1.74 -8.85
C THR A 55 3.52 1.67 -10.07
N THR A 56 3.87 0.45 -10.47
CA THR A 56 4.78 0.22 -11.61
C THR A 56 4.03 0.17 -12.94
N ASN A 57 2.70 0.10 -12.91
CA ASN A 57 1.81 -0.04 -14.05
C ASN A 57 0.92 1.20 -14.27
N GLY A 58 1.12 2.28 -13.49
CA GLY A 58 0.33 3.51 -13.61
C GLY A 58 -1.06 3.45 -12.97
N GLU A 59 -1.43 2.35 -12.32
CA GLU A 59 -2.66 2.26 -11.54
C GLU A 59 -2.64 3.28 -10.39
N VAL A 60 -3.78 3.91 -10.12
CA VAL A 60 -3.95 4.77 -8.95
C VAL A 60 -4.35 3.88 -7.78
N ILE A 61 -3.68 3.98 -6.63
CA ILE A 61 -4.09 3.30 -5.41
C ILE A 61 -5.29 4.05 -4.84
N GLY A 62 -5.10 5.35 -4.60
CA GLY A 62 -6.09 6.28 -4.10
C GLY A 62 -6.22 6.26 -2.57
N PRO A 63 -6.69 7.38 -2.00
CA PRO A 63 -6.91 7.55 -0.56
C PRO A 63 -8.01 6.65 -0.01
N LEU A 64 -8.02 6.46 1.32
CA LEU A 64 -8.99 5.61 2.02
C LEU A 64 -10.45 5.97 1.69
N TRP A 65 -10.79 7.25 1.57
CA TRP A 65 -12.16 7.69 1.25
C TRP A 65 -12.61 7.35 -0.18
N MET A 66 -11.72 6.91 -1.08
CA MET A 66 -12.10 6.35 -2.38
C MET A 66 -12.42 4.86 -2.32
N LYS A 67 -12.05 4.18 -1.23
CA LYS A 67 -12.26 2.74 -1.02
C LYS A 67 -13.62 2.53 -0.33
N ASN A 68 -14.69 2.74 -1.08
CA ASN A 68 -16.08 2.74 -0.57
C ASN A 68 -16.59 1.37 -0.09
N SER A 69 -15.92 0.29 -0.44
CA SER A 69 -16.27 -1.07 -0.07
C SER A 69 -15.01 -1.94 -0.01
N LEU A 70 -15.17 -3.14 0.57
CA LEU A 70 -14.19 -4.20 0.40
C LEU A 70 -13.98 -4.47 -1.10
N SER A 71 -12.72 -4.67 -1.50
CA SER A 71 -12.41 -5.12 -2.84
C SER A 71 -12.88 -6.57 -3.04
N ALA A 72 -12.98 -7.02 -4.29
CA ALA A 72 -13.31 -8.41 -4.56
C ALA A 72 -12.29 -9.39 -3.95
N SER A 73 -11.01 -8.99 -3.85
CA SER A 73 -9.98 -9.81 -3.20
C SER A 73 -10.16 -9.83 -1.67
N ASP A 74 -10.49 -8.70 -1.04
CA ASP A 74 -10.73 -8.63 0.41
C ASP A 74 -11.97 -9.43 0.84
N VAL A 75 -12.97 -9.60 -0.04
CA VAL A 75 -14.13 -10.46 0.26
C VAL A 75 -13.76 -11.94 0.21
N ARG A 76 -12.79 -12.31 -0.63
CA ARG A 76 -12.33 -13.70 -0.74
C ARG A 76 -11.27 -14.07 0.30
N ARG A 77 -10.54 -13.09 0.85
CA ARG A 77 -9.42 -13.28 1.80
C ARG A 77 -9.46 -12.32 2.98
#